data_AF-A0A0P9VEL3-F1
#
_entry.id   AF-A0A0P9VEL3-F1
#
_cell.length_a   1.000
_cell.length_b   1.000
_cell.length_c   1.000
_cell.angle_alpha   90.00
_cell.angle_beta   90.00
_cell.angle_gamma   90.00
#
_symmetry.space_group_name_H-M   'P 1'
#
loop_
_entity.id
_entity.type
_entity.pdbx_description
1 polymer ?
#
loop_
_entity_poly.entity_id
_entity_poly.type
_entity_poly.pdbx_seq_one_letter_code
_entity_poly.pdbx_strand_id
1 'polypeptide(L)'
;MWNTQDRIHRGDIRHGGSAVEFSYIFPDGDFFMMFDWWTDKGFKQCIDITPKWGSTIDIYLDDIGRIDTAKTAPEVIARLKQCPGRADPFQP
;
A
#
# COMPACT_ATOMS: atom_id res chain seq x y z
N MET A 1 -4.58 -0.21 7.06
CA MET A 1 -5.97 -0.45 6.63
C MET A 1 -5.96 -0.74 5.15
N TRP A 2 -6.39 -1.93 4.78
CA TRP A 2 -6.57 -2.33 3.39
C TRP A 2 -8.01 -2.08 2.97
N ASN A 3 -8.18 -1.61 1.73
CA ASN A 3 -9.47 -1.57 1.05
C ASN A 3 -9.29 -2.14 -0.37
N THR A 4 -9.76 -3.36 -0.58
CA THR A 4 -9.66 -4.06 -1.86
C THR A 4 -11.08 -4.27 -2.39
N GLN A 5 -11.53 -3.36 -3.25
CA GLN A 5 -12.90 -3.34 -3.78
C GLN A 5 -13.96 -3.50 -2.66
N ASP A 6 -13.96 -2.53 -1.74
CA ASP A 6 -14.84 -2.45 -0.56
C ASP A 6 -14.65 -3.55 0.50
N ARG A 7 -13.75 -4.51 0.28
CA ARG A 7 -13.28 -5.39 1.35
C ARG A 7 -12.29 -4.66 2.23
N ILE A 8 -12.75 -4.25 3.40
CA ILE A 8 -11.95 -3.51 4.37
C ILE A 8 -11.31 -4.46 5.38
N HIS A 9 -9.98 -4.47 5.44
CA HIS A 9 -9.24 -5.12 6.51
C HIS A 9 -8.49 -4.07 7.36
N ARG A 10 -8.75 -4.05 8.66
CA ARG A 10 -8.09 -3.17 9.63
C ARG A 10 -7.29 -4.02 10.61
N GLY A 11 -6.03 -3.68 10.76
CA GLY A 11 -5.12 -4.28 11.72
C GLY A 11 -3.96 -3.35 12.01
N ASP A 12 -3.27 -3.64 13.11
CA ASP A 12 -2.10 -2.90 13.55
C ASP A 12 -0.83 -3.55 12.98
N ILE A 13 0.14 -2.72 12.56
CA ILE A 13 1.46 -3.16 12.14
C ILE A 13 2.45 -2.73 13.21
N ARG A 14 2.96 -3.70 13.99
CA ARG A 14 4.02 -3.44 14.97
C ARG A 14 5.36 -3.28 14.25
N HIS A 15 6.34 -2.67 14.92
CA HIS A 15 7.71 -2.61 14.41
C HIS A 15 8.23 -4.00 14.03
N GLY A 16 8.72 -4.15 12.80
CA GLY A 16 9.16 -5.44 12.24
C GLY A 16 8.03 -6.40 11.86
N GLY A 17 6.77 -6.00 12.01
CA GLY A 17 5.60 -6.75 11.56
C GLY A 17 5.26 -6.49 10.10
N SER A 18 4.26 -7.21 9.60
CA SER A 18 3.73 -7.06 8.25
C SER A 18 2.20 -7.09 8.28
N ALA A 19 1.60 -6.50 7.25
CA ALA A 19 0.20 -6.72 6.92
C ALA A 19 0.14 -7.30 5.51
N VAL A 20 -0.75 -8.27 5.32
CA VAL A 20 -0.91 -8.98 4.04
C VAL A 20 -2.37 -8.86 3.61
N GLU A 21 -2.58 -8.63 2.32
CA GLU A 21 -3.89 -8.58 1.70
C GLU A 21 -3.85 -9.33 0.37
N PHE A 22 -4.95 -9.99 0.02
CA PHE A 22 -5.07 -10.79 -1.19
C PHE A 22 -5.96 -10.08 -2.23
N SER A 23 -5.51 -10.02 -3.47
CA SER A 23 -6.30 -9.48 -4.58
C SER A 23 -7.22 -10.56 -5.21
N TYR A 24 -7.97 -10.18 -6.23
CA TYR A 24 -8.79 -11.12 -7.03
C TYR A 24 -8.02 -11.63 -8.25
N ILE A 25 -8.35 -12.85 -8.68
CA ILE A 25 -7.77 -13.45 -9.90
C ILE A 25 -8.37 -12.80 -11.15
N PHE A 26 -9.64 -12.38 -11.08
CA PHE A 26 -10.38 -11.75 -12.17
C PHE A 26 -11.02 -10.44 -11.69
N PRO A 27 -10.22 -9.37 -11.54
CA PRO A 27 -10.77 -8.05 -11.24
C PRO A 27 -11.58 -7.52 -12.44
N ASP A 28 -12.65 -6.77 -12.17
CA ASP A 28 -13.38 -6.02 -13.19
C ASP A 28 -12.69 -4.68 -13.51
N GLY A 29 -13.31 -3.89 -14.40
CA GLY A 29 -12.75 -2.62 -14.86
C GLY A 29 -12.69 -1.52 -13.79
N ASP A 30 -13.46 -1.66 -12.70
CA ASP A 30 -13.54 -0.69 -11.61
C ASP A 30 -12.75 -1.14 -10.37
N PHE A 31 -11.96 -2.21 -10.51
CA PHE A 31 -11.17 -2.76 -9.42
C PHE A 31 -10.13 -1.76 -8.90
N PHE A 32 -10.04 -1.65 -7.57
CA PHE A 32 -9.00 -0.90 -6.88
C PHE A 32 -8.49 -1.67 -5.66
N MET A 33 -7.23 -1.38 -5.30
CA MET A 33 -6.61 -1.89 -4.08
C MET A 33 -5.84 -0.77 -3.42
N MET A 34 -6.32 -0.35 -2.25
CA MET A 34 -5.75 0.76 -1.51
C MET A 34 -5.20 0.30 -0.17
N PHE A 35 -4.07 0.89 0.21
CA PHE A 35 -3.50 0.74 1.54
C PHE A 35 -3.35 2.11 2.17
N ASP A 36 -4.10 2.35 3.25
CA ASP A 36 -4.01 3.54 4.09
C ASP A 36 -3.40 3.13 5.44
N TRP A 37 -2.33 3.81 5.85
CA TRP A 37 -1.70 3.57 7.14
C TRP A 37 -1.33 4.87 7.81
N TRP A 38 -1.23 4.83 9.14
CA TRP A 38 -0.87 5.97 9.94
C TRP A 38 -0.13 5.51 11.19
N THR A 39 0.61 6.44 11.78
CA THR A 39 1.27 6.27 13.08
C THR A 39 0.60 7.15 14.11
N ASP A 40 0.74 6.80 15.38
CA ASP A 40 0.24 7.60 16.50
C ASP A 40 0.89 9.00 16.57
N LYS A 41 2.01 9.19 15.87
CA LYS A 41 2.72 10.48 15.75
C LYS A 41 2.13 11.40 14.68
N GLY A 42 1.01 11.02 14.06
CA GLY A 42 0.30 11.84 13.08
C GLY A 42 0.78 11.69 11.63
N PHE A 43 1.75 10.82 11.37
CA PHE A 43 2.10 10.45 10.00
C PHE A 43 0.96 9.62 9.41
N LYS A 44 0.50 9.97 8.22
CA LYS A 44 -0.55 9.23 7.50
C LYS A 44 -0.24 9.21 6.03
N GLN A 45 -0.33 8.03 5.43
CA GLN A 45 -0.07 7.82 4.02
C GLN A 45 -1.12 6.91 3.39
N CYS A 46 -1.20 6.99 2.07
CA CYS A 46 -2.09 6.18 1.28
C CYS A 46 -1.47 5.89 -0.08
N ILE A 47 -1.56 4.63 -0.49
CA ILE A 47 -1.22 4.20 -1.84
C ILE A 47 -2.38 3.45 -2.49
N ASP A 48 -2.56 3.72 -3.78
CA ASP A 48 -3.34 2.90 -4.68
C ASP A 48 -2.38 1.96 -5.43
N ILE A 49 -2.69 0.67 -5.43
CA ILE A 49 -1.81 -0.39 -5.90
C ILE A 49 -2.44 -1.02 -7.13
N THR A 50 -1.71 -1.01 -8.25
CA THR A 50 -2.10 -1.76 -9.45
C THR A 50 -1.57 -3.20 -9.33
N PRO A 51 -2.41 -4.22 -9.03
CA PRO A 51 -1.98 -5.60 -8.89
C PRO A 51 -1.56 -6.22 -10.24
N LYS A 52 -0.83 -7.33 -10.17
CA LYS A 52 -0.33 -8.09 -11.32
C LYS A 52 -0.57 -9.54 -10.98
N TRP A 53 -1.18 -10.25 -11.92
CA TRP A 53 -1.48 -11.65 -11.75
C TRP A 53 -0.20 -12.47 -11.49
N GLY A 54 -0.28 -13.41 -10.56
CA GLY A 54 0.81 -14.35 -10.26
C GLY A 54 2.07 -13.72 -9.67
N SER A 55 1.97 -12.56 -9.02
CA SER A 55 3.14 -11.90 -8.39
C SER A 55 2.78 -11.28 -7.04
N THR A 56 3.63 -11.52 -6.04
CA THR A 56 3.60 -10.77 -4.78
C THR A 56 4.13 -9.36 -5.00
N ILE A 57 3.59 -8.40 -4.25
CA ILE A 57 4.08 -7.02 -4.22
C ILE A 57 4.58 -6.77 -2.80
N ASP A 58 5.89 -6.67 -2.64
CA ASP A 58 6.50 -6.37 -1.36
C ASP A 58 6.80 -4.88 -1.28
N ILE A 59 6.17 -4.21 -0.31
CA ILE A 59 6.32 -2.78 -0.05
C ILE A 59 6.94 -2.64 1.33
N TYR A 60 8.14 -2.08 1.39
CA TYR A 60 8.85 -1.88 2.64
C TYR A 60 8.62 -0.46 3.14
N LEU A 61 8.44 -0.33 4.45
CA LEU A 61 8.34 0.96 5.12
C LEU A 61 9.64 1.24 5.90
N ASP A 62 10.06 2.50 5.92
CA ASP A 62 11.18 2.96 6.73
C ASP A 62 10.79 3.14 8.22
N ASP A 63 11.72 3.63 9.03
CA ASP A 63 11.56 3.79 10.48
C ASP A 63 10.50 4.82 10.89
N ILE A 64 10.10 5.71 9.99
CA ILE A 64 9.05 6.72 10.19
C ILE A 64 7.76 6.40 9.44
N GLY A 65 7.74 5.29 8.69
CA GLY A 65 6.57 4.77 7.99
C GLY A 65 6.43 5.24 6.54
N ARG A 66 7.42 5.89 5.95
CA ARG A 66 7.44 6.19 4.50
C ARG A 66 7.81 4.94 3.71
N ILE A 67 7.50 4.92 2.41
CA ILE A 67 7.94 3.83 1.54
C ILE A 67 9.46 3.88 1.42
N ASP A 68 10.11 2.80 1.83
CA ASP A 68 11.55 2.61 1.69
C ASP A 68 11.85 2.25 0.22
N THR A 69 12.22 3.26 -0.57
CA THR A 69 12.52 3.10 -2.00
C THR A 69 13.85 2.40 -2.26
N ALA A 70 14.70 2.22 -1.23
CA ALA A 70 15.93 1.45 -1.34
C ALA A 70 15.68 -0.06 -1.17
N LYS A 71 14.65 -0.44 -0.42
CA LYS A 71 14.24 -1.85 -0.23
C LYS A 71 13.08 -2.29 -1.12
N THR A 72 12.22 -1.37 -1.53
CA THR A 72 11.10 -1.66 -2.42
C THR A 72 11.57 -1.71 -3.87
N ALA A 73 11.29 -2.79 -4.57
CA ALA A 73 11.77 -2.99 -5.93
C ALA A 73 11.25 -1.89 -6.90
N PRO A 74 12.04 -1.38 -7.86
CA PRO A 74 11.62 -0.31 -8.77
C PRO A 74 10.35 -0.65 -9.56
N GLU A 75 10.19 -1.89 -9.98
CA GLU A 75 8.99 -2.39 -10.67
C GLU A 75 7.74 -2.43 -9.78
N VAL A 76 7.92 -2.53 -8.46
CA VAL A 76 6.84 -2.38 -7.47
C VAL A 76 6.50 -0.90 -7.33
N ILE A 77 7.50 -0.03 -7.16
CA ILE A 77 7.32 1.43 -7.04
C ILE A 77 6.51 1.97 -8.22
N ALA A 78 6.82 1.56 -9.45
CA ALA A 78 6.10 1.98 -10.66
C ALA A 78 4.61 1.63 -10.68
N ARG A 79 4.15 0.77 -9.76
CA ARG A 79 2.76 0.30 -9.64
C ARG A 79 2.04 0.90 -8.44
N LEU A 80 2.73 1.68 -7.62
CA LEU A 80 2.16 2.43 -6.52
C LEU A 80 1.80 3.83 -7.02
N LYS A 81 0.56 4.22 -6.80
CA LYS A 81 0.01 5.51 -7.21
C LYS A 81 -0.45 6.29 -5.98
N GLN A 82 -0.44 7.60 -6.11
CA GLN A 82 -1.05 8.49 -5.14
C GLN A 82 -2.55 8.22 -5.05
N CYS A 83 -3.06 8.09 -3.83
CA CYS A 83 -4.50 8.02 -3.62
C CYS A 83 -5.18 9.36 -3.99
N PRO A 84 -6.39 9.34 -4.59
CA PRO A 84 -7.12 10.56 -4.92
C PRO A 84 -7.28 11.50 -3.71
N GLY A 85 -6.92 12.77 -3.88
CA GLY A 85 -7.05 13.81 -2.84
C GLY A 85 -6.10 13.67 -1.64
N ARG A 86 -5.10 12.79 -1.70
CA ARG A 86 -4.05 12.63 -0.67
C ARG A 86 -2.74 13.28 -1.09
N ALA A 87 -1.78 13.40 -0.18
CA ALA A 87 -0.42 13.80 -0.54
C ALA A 87 0.26 12.73 -1.40
N ASP A 88 1.27 13.12 -2.17
CA ASP A 88 2.11 12.17 -2.91
C ASP A 88 2.82 11.23 -1.91
N PRO A 89 2.68 9.90 -2.05
CA PRO A 89 3.25 8.93 -1.12
C PRO A 89 4.79 8.87 -1.11
N PHE A 90 5.43 9.48 -2.11
CA PHE A 90 6.89 9.56 -2.23
C PHE A 90 7.47 10.92 -1.84
N GLN A 91 6.63 11.91 -1.51
CA GLN A 91 7.08 13.23 -1.06
C GLN A 91 7.19 13.28 0.48
N PRO A 92 8.11 14.11 1.03
CA PRO A 92 8.38 14.20 2.47
C PRO A 92 7.20 14.62 3.34
#